data_AF-A0A7K2M2Z3-F1
#
_entry.id   AF-A0A7K2M2Z3-F1
#
_cell.length_a   1.000
_cell.length_b   1.000
_cell.length_c   1.000
_cell.angle_alpha   90.00
_cell.angle_beta   90.00
_cell.angle_gamma   90.00
#
_symmetry.space_group_name_H-M   'P 1'
#
loop_
_entity.id
_entity.type
_entity.pdbx_description
1 polymer ?
#
loop_
_entity_poly.entity_id
_entity_poly.type
_entity_poly.pdbx_seq_one_letter_code
_entity_poly.pdbx_strand_id
1 'polypeptide(L)'
;MTGPEHDREADATPRFFEAGQTYQRRRWRFQCLAVGPNPFSGETRAVGYLYRPGEPATATELGPDDWAHNGWGSLTKAGEVR
;
A
#
# COMPACT_ATOMS: atom_id res chain seq x y z
N MET A 1 -40.77 10.98 -5.41
CA MET A 1 -39.57 11.38 -6.17
C MET A 1 -38.39 10.68 -5.51
N THR A 2 -38.01 9.52 -6.03
CA THR A 2 -36.91 8.71 -5.47
C THR A 2 -36.19 8.09 -6.65
N GLY A 3 -35.02 8.63 -6.97
CA GLY A 3 -34.10 8.12 -7.99
C GLY A 3 -32.71 8.08 -7.35
N PRO A 4 -31.93 7.02 -7.59
CA PRO A 4 -30.93 6.55 -6.65
C PRO A 4 -29.79 7.54 -6.53
N GLU A 5 -29.39 7.78 -5.29
CA GLU A 5 -28.06 8.27 -4.96
C GLU A 5 -27.10 7.24 -5.53
N HIS A 6 -26.54 7.51 -6.71
CA HIS A 6 -25.32 6.85 -7.16
C HIS A 6 -24.27 7.16 -6.10
N ASP A 7 -24.16 6.26 -5.13
CA ASP A 7 -22.97 6.00 -4.34
C ASP A 7 -21.83 6.04 -5.34
N ARG A 8 -21.12 7.18 -5.37
CA ARG A 8 -19.91 7.30 -6.13
C ARG A 8 -18.99 6.29 -5.47
N GLU A 9 -18.82 5.12 -6.10
CA GLU A 9 -17.63 4.29 -5.91
C GLU A 9 -16.46 5.25 -6.08
N ALA A 10 -16.00 5.78 -4.94
CA ALA A 10 -14.91 6.71 -4.90
C ALA A 10 -13.75 5.94 -5.50
N ASP A 11 -13.25 6.45 -6.63
CA ASP A 11 -12.05 6.00 -7.31
C ASP A 11 -11.05 5.51 -6.27
N ALA A 12 -11.02 4.19 -6.03
CA ALA A 12 -10.38 3.59 -4.86
C ALA A 12 -8.87 3.44 -5.10
N THR A 13 -8.31 4.39 -5.86
CA THR A 13 -6.88 4.47 -6.11
C THR A 13 -6.23 4.99 -4.83
N PRO A 14 -5.42 4.17 -4.13
CA PRO A 14 -4.73 4.63 -2.94
C PRO A 14 -3.90 5.87 -3.25
N ARG A 15 -3.93 6.88 -2.38
CA ARG A 15 -3.09 8.08 -2.53
C ARG A 15 -1.66 7.85 -2.04
N PHE A 16 -1.46 6.80 -1.22
CA PHE A 16 -0.20 6.34 -0.66
C PHE A 16 -0.36 4.88 -0.19
N PHE A 17 0.70 4.28 0.36
CA PHE A 17 0.60 3.00 1.05
C PHE A 17 -0.29 3.08 2.30
N GLU A 18 -1.00 2.00 2.59
CA GLU A 18 -1.90 1.85 3.74
C GLU A 18 -1.51 0.61 4.55
N ALA A 19 -1.61 0.70 5.86
CA ALA A 19 -1.31 -0.43 6.74
C ALA A 19 -2.26 -1.62 6.47
N GLY A 20 -1.72 -2.84 6.49
CA GLY A 20 -2.46 -4.07 6.22
C GLY A 20 -2.62 -4.40 4.73
N GLN A 21 -2.21 -3.50 3.83
CA GLN A 21 -2.33 -3.69 2.38
C GLN A 21 -1.07 -4.27 1.77
N THR A 22 -1.26 -5.04 0.69
CA THR A 22 -0.15 -5.54 -0.13
C THR A 22 -0.15 -4.85 -1.48
N TYR A 23 1.01 -4.38 -1.89
CA TYR A 23 1.21 -3.68 -3.15
C TYR A 23 2.15 -4.49 -4.03
N GLN A 24 1.97 -4.40 -5.35
CA GLN A 24 2.84 -5.03 -6.33
C GLN A 24 3.41 -4.00 -7.30
N ARG A 25 4.72 -4.10 -7.54
CA ARG A 25 5.39 -3.47 -8.68
C ARG A 25 6.20 -4.53 -9.42
N ARG A 26 5.88 -4.76 -10.70
CA ARG A 26 6.54 -5.81 -11.51
C ARG A 26 6.54 -7.16 -10.75
N ARG A 27 7.72 -7.67 -10.39
CA ARG A 27 7.93 -8.92 -9.64
C ARG A 27 7.96 -8.76 -8.11
N TRP A 28 7.99 -7.53 -7.60
CA TRP A 28 8.11 -7.23 -6.19
C TRP A 28 6.75 -7.02 -5.56
N ARG A 29 6.58 -7.57 -4.36
CA ARG A 29 5.44 -7.32 -3.48
C ARG A 29 5.93 -6.61 -2.22
N PHE A 30 5.13 -5.66 -1.75
CA PHE A 30 5.36 -4.95 -0.50
C PHE A 30 4.13 -5.12 0.39
N GLN A 31 4.27 -5.82 1.51
CA GLN A 31 3.24 -5.89 2.54
C GLN A 31 3.48 -4.74 3.52
N CYS A 32 2.60 -3.74 3.50
CA CYS A 32 2.66 -2.62 4.41
C CYS A 32 2.10 -3.02 5.77
N LEU A 33 2.90 -2.92 6.83
CA LEU A 33 2.52 -3.27 8.20
C LEU A 33 2.07 -2.03 8.97
N ALA A 34 2.74 -0.91 8.76
CA ALA A 34 2.43 0.36 9.42
C ALA A 34 2.80 1.55 8.53
N VAL A 35 2.18 2.70 8.81
CA VAL A 35 2.53 3.99 8.22
C VAL A 35 2.75 4.97 9.36
N GLY A 36 3.85 5.72 9.33
CA GLY A 36 4.16 6.67 10.39
C GLY A 36 5.29 7.63 10.03
N PRO A 37 5.52 8.68 10.83
CA PRO A 37 6.59 9.64 10.58
C PRO A 37 7.95 9.00 10.87
N ASN A 38 8.91 9.22 9.96
CA ASN A 38 10.32 8.94 10.24
C ASN A 38 10.79 9.82 11.42
N PRO A 39 11.49 9.26 12.42
CA PRO A 39 11.85 10.00 13.63
C PRO A 39 12.88 11.12 13.41
N PHE A 40 13.60 11.10 12.28
CA PHE A 40 14.63 12.09 11.97
C PHE A 40 14.14 13.17 11.01
N SER A 41 13.32 12.82 10.01
CA SER A 41 12.83 13.76 9.01
C SER A 41 11.38 14.20 9.20
N GLY A 42 10.59 13.50 10.02
CA GLY A 42 9.14 13.70 10.15
C GLY A 42 8.33 13.27 8.92
N GLU A 43 8.99 12.79 7.86
CA GLU A 43 8.35 12.35 6.63
C GLU A 43 7.53 11.07 6.87
N THR A 44 6.29 11.04 6.39
CA THR A 44 5.44 9.85 6.45
C THR A 44 6.01 8.74 5.58
N ARG A 45 6.36 7.61 6.20
CA ARG A 45 6.88 6.41 5.55
C ARG A 45 6.02 5.20 5.83
N ALA A 46 5.97 4.30 4.86
CA ALA A 46 5.37 2.99 5.01
C ALA A 46 6.43 1.99 5.41
N VAL A 47 6.18 1.19 6.44
CA VAL A 47 7.10 0.16 6.94
C VAL A 47 6.49 -1.20 6.73
N GLY A 48 7.27 -2.14 6.20
CA GLY A 48 6.75 -3.45 5.87
C GLY A 48 7.80 -4.43 5.36
N TYR A 49 7.32 -5.49 4.70
CA TYR A 49 8.17 -6.49 4.07
C TYR A 49 8.16 -6.35 2.54
N LEU A 50 9.34 -6.22 1.95
CA LEU A 50 9.54 -6.29 0.50
C LEU A 50 10.01 -7.70 0.12
N TYR A 51 9.33 -8.34 -0.82
CA TYR A 51 9.63 -9.72 -1.19
C TYR A 51 9.23 -10.05 -2.63
N ARG A 52 9.74 -11.17 -3.15
CA ARG A 52 9.21 -11.84 -4.34
C ARG A 52 9.13 -13.35 -4.09
N PRO A 53 8.26 -14.09 -4.79
CA PRO A 53 8.17 -15.54 -4.62
C PRO A 53 9.53 -16.22 -4.78
N GLY A 54 9.89 -17.08 -3.82
CA GLY A 54 11.15 -17.83 -3.82
C GLY A 54 12.37 -17.08 -3.26
N GLU A 55 12.21 -15.85 -2.77
CA GLU A 55 13.29 -15.12 -2.07
C GLU A 55 12.89 -14.74 -0.64
N PRO A 56 13.88 -14.58 0.27
CA PRO A 56 13.61 -14.09 1.62
C PRO A 56 12.99 -12.68 1.58
N ALA A 57 12.12 -12.42 2.54
CA ALA A 57 11.54 -11.09 2.74
C ALA A 57 12.53 -10.17 3.47
N THR A 58 12.56 -8.91 3.07
CA THR A 58 13.41 -7.87 3.69
C THR A 58 12.53 -6.83 4.35
N ALA A 59 12.82 -6.49 5.62
CA ALA A 59 12.19 -5.34 6.27
C ALA A 59 12.61 -4.06 5.53
N THR A 60 11.64 -3.25 5.11
CA THR A 60 11.88 -2.10 4.24
C THR A 60 10.94 -0.96 4.62
N GLU A 61 11.46 0.27 4.54
CA GLU A 61 10.65 1.48 4.54
C GLU A 61 10.55 2.04 3.12
N LEU A 62 9.37 2.56 2.74
CA LEU A 62 9.12 3.23 1.46
C LEU A 62 8.52 4.61 1.71
N GLY A 63 9.07 5.61 1.03
CA GLY A 63 8.65 7.01 1.15
C GLY A 63 7.66 7.46 0.07
N PRO A 64 7.26 8.74 0.09
CA PRO A 64 6.41 9.34 -0.95
C PRO A 64 6.98 9.21 -2.36
N ASP A 65 8.29 9.38 -2.52
CA ASP A 65 8.96 9.23 -3.82
C ASP A 65 8.89 7.79 -4.33
N ASP A 66 8.98 6.81 -3.42
CA ASP A 66 8.84 5.41 -3.79
C ASP A 66 7.45 5.10 -4.33
N TRP A 67 6.42 5.72 -3.75
CA TRP A 67 5.05 5.61 -4.21
C TRP A 67 4.87 6.26 -5.59
N ALA A 68 5.29 7.52 -5.72
CA ALA A 68 5.07 8.35 -6.90
C ALA A 68 5.78 7.82 -8.17
N HIS A 69 6.96 7.23 -8.03
CA HIS A 69 7.81 6.89 -9.19
C HIS A 69 7.83 5.41 -9.56
N ASN A 70 7.41 4.50 -8.68
CA ASN A 70 7.64 3.08 -8.89
C ASN A 70 6.42 2.28 -9.37
N GLY A 71 5.29 2.94 -9.64
CA GLY A 71 4.11 2.33 -10.26
C GLY A 71 3.52 1.20 -9.43
N TRP A 72 3.38 1.41 -8.12
CA TRP A 72 2.78 0.45 -7.21
C TRP A 72 1.28 0.31 -7.46
N GLY A 73 0.82 -0.92 -7.70
CA GLY A 73 -0.60 -1.26 -7.74
C GLY A 73 -1.02 -1.97 -6.45
N SER A 74 -2.20 -1.66 -5.93
CA SER A 74 -2.79 -2.41 -4.81
C SER A 74 -3.17 -3.81 -5.29
N LEU A 75 -2.66 -4.84 -4.63
CA LEU A 75 -3.22 -6.19 -4.70
C LEU A 75 -4.24 -6.23 -3.57
N THR A 76 -5.52 -6.18 -3.91
CA THR A 76 -6.65 -6.08 -2.98
C THR A 76 -6.49 -6.91 -1.70
N LYS A 77 -6.89 -6.31 -0.56
CA LYS A 77 -6.89 -6.81 0.84
C LYS A 77 -6.59 -8.29 0.98
N ALA A 78 -5.53 -8.63 1.72
CA ALA A 78 -5.44 -9.94 2.35
C ALA A 78 -6.74 -10.13 3.15
N GLY A 79 -7.61 -11.01 2.65
CA GLY A 79 -8.94 -11.22 3.19
C GLY A 79 -8.88 -11.53 4.67
N GLU A 80 -9.80 -10.91 5.41
CA GLU A 80 -10.63 -11.56 6.41
C GLU A 80 -10.36 -13.08 6.48
N VAL A 81 -9.52 -13.48 7.42
CA VAL A 81 -9.42 -14.88 7.82
C VAL A 81 -10.63 -15.10 8.72
N ARG A 82 -11.54 -15.95 8.25
CA ARG A 82 -12.74 -16.43 8.95
C ARG A 82 -12.46 -16.88 10.39
#